data_AF-A0A5E4B490-F1
#
_entry.id   AF-A0A5E4B490-F1
#
_cell.length_a   1.000
_cell.length_b   1.000
_cell.length_c   1.000
_cell.angle_alpha   90.00
_cell.angle_beta   90.00
_cell.angle_gamma   90.00
#
_symmetry.space_group_name_H-M   'P 1'
#
loop_
_entity.id
_entity.type
_entity.pdbx_description
1 polymer ?
#
loop_
_entity_poly.entity_id
_entity_poly.type
_entity_poly.pdbx_seq_one_letter_code
_entity_poly.pdbx_strand_id
1 'polypeptide(L)'
;MDKGAIVRNLENLGERVLPYKIFAHSQQHRKGGYFLVDFYAPTTVVDSVMEHLSRDVDVIRPNVVKHPLTQEVKECEGIVPVPLEEKLYSTKKRK
;
A
#
# COMPACT_ATOMS: atom_id res chain seq x y z
N MET A 1 21.81 5.50 -0.52
CA MET A 1 21.66 5.40 -2.00
C MET A 1 22.55 4.31 -2.59
N ASP A 2 23.31 3.63 -1.74
CA ASP A 2 24.41 2.74 -2.07
C ASP A 2 23.94 1.36 -2.57
N LYS A 3 22.63 1.11 -2.52
CA LYS A 3 21.98 -0.11 -3.00
C LYS A 3 21.39 0.04 -4.42
N GLY A 4 21.76 1.10 -5.16
CA GLY A 4 21.29 1.30 -6.54
C GLY A 4 19.84 1.75 -6.68
N ALA A 5 19.30 2.42 -5.65
CA ALA A 5 17.98 3.05 -5.71
C ALA A 5 18.11 4.52 -6.12
N ILE A 6 17.25 4.97 -7.03
CA ILE A 6 17.18 6.34 -7.52
C ILE A 6 15.97 7.01 -6.88
N VAL A 7 16.22 8.00 -6.01
CA VAL A 7 15.15 8.76 -5.35
C VAL A 7 14.56 9.75 -6.36
N ARG A 8 13.23 9.75 -6.49
CA ARG A 8 12.49 10.63 -7.40
C ARG A 8 11.90 11.83 -6.67
N ASN A 9 11.26 11.59 -5.51
CA ASN A 9 10.62 12.64 -4.74
C ASN A 9 10.63 12.32 -3.23
N LEU A 10 10.56 13.36 -2.40
CA LEU A 10 10.38 13.28 -0.96
C LEU A 10 9.31 14.28 -0.53
N GLU A 11 8.22 13.77 0.03
CA GLU A 11 7.11 14.57 0.52
C GLU A 11 6.97 14.43 2.05
N ASN A 12 6.75 15.56 2.72
CA ASN A 12 6.49 15.61 4.16
C ASN A 12 4.99 15.88 4.39
N LEU A 13 4.28 14.91 4.95
CA LEU A 13 2.84 15.02 5.28
C LEU A 13 2.58 15.66 6.64
N GLY A 14 3.66 16.03 7.35
CA GLY A 14 3.67 16.69 8.65
C GLY A 14 3.68 15.74 9.84
N GLU A 15 3.91 16.32 11.02
CA GLU A 15 3.77 15.62 12.29
C GLU A 15 2.29 15.58 12.71
N ARG A 16 1.79 14.38 13.02
CA ARG A 16 0.38 14.16 13.42
C ARG A 16 0.29 13.25 14.63
N VAL A 17 -0.85 13.30 15.30
CA VAL A 17 -1.22 12.30 16.32
C VAL A 17 -1.46 10.97 15.61
N LEU A 18 -0.86 9.90 16.13
CA LEU A 18 -1.05 8.56 15.58
C LEU A 18 -2.49 8.09 15.86
N PRO A 19 -3.14 7.38 14.90
CA PRO A 19 -4.50 6.89 15.09
C PRO A 19 -4.64 5.90 16.26
N TYR A 20 -3.54 5.25 16.63
CA TYR A 20 -3.43 4.39 17.80
C TYR A 20 -1.99 4.40 18.34
N LYS A 21 -1.82 3.91 19.58
CA LYS A 21 -0.50 3.79 20.23
C LYS A 21 0.32 2.74 19.50
N ILE A 22 1.54 3.09 19.10
CA ILE A 22 2.50 2.16 18.50
C ILE A 22 3.61 1.89 19.51
N PHE A 23 3.96 0.62 19.69
CA PHE A 23 5.13 0.22 20.48
C PHE A 23 6.23 -0.23 19.52
N ALA A 24 7.36 0.45 19.54
CA ALA A 24 8.53 0.16 18.70
C ALA A 24 9.79 0.53 19.50
N HIS A 25 10.88 -0.23 19.33
CA HIS A 25 12.16 0.03 19.99
C HIS A 25 12.06 0.28 21.51
N SER A 26 11.22 -0.52 22.19
CA SER A 26 10.93 -0.40 23.63
C SER A 26 10.31 0.93 24.08
N GLN A 27 9.76 1.71 23.15
CA GLN A 27 9.10 2.99 23.39
C GLN A 27 7.66 2.97 22.88
N GLN A 28 6.79 3.74 23.54
CA GLN A 28 5.38 3.86 23.16
C GLN A 28 5.12 5.25 22.56
N HIS A 29 4.79 5.29 21.28
CA HIS A 29 4.60 6.51 20.51
C HIS A 29 3.11 6.89 20.40
N ARG A 30 2.82 8.19 20.50
CA ARG A 30 1.48 8.77 20.30
C ARG A 30 1.42 9.83 19.20
N LYS A 31 2.58 10.33 18.77
CA LYS A 31 2.76 11.27 17.65
C LYS A 31 3.87 10.74 16.76
N GLY A 32 3.85 11.14 15.49
CA GLY A 32 4.90 10.80 14.54
C GLY A 32 4.82 11.67 13.28
N GLY A 33 5.98 11.85 12.64
CA GLY A 33 6.09 12.46 11.32
C GLY A 33 5.77 11.45 10.22
N TYR A 34 5.02 11.87 9.22
CA TYR A 34 4.71 11.04 8.05
C TYR A 34 5.47 11.55 6.84
N PHE A 35 6.26 10.68 6.22
CA PHE A 35 7.04 10.99 5.03
C PHE A 35 6.72 9.99 3.93
N LEU A 36 6.62 10.48 2.69
CA LEU A 36 6.56 9.65 1.50
C LEU A 36 7.86 9.85 0.72
N VAL A 37 8.45 8.75 0.30
CA VAL A 37 9.65 8.75 -0.55
C VAL A 37 9.32 7.94 -1.79
N ASP A 38 9.27 8.60 -2.94
CA ASP A 38 9.14 7.94 -4.24
C ASP A 38 10.54 7.63 -4.77
N PHE A 39 10.78 6.38 -5.15
CA PHE A 39 12.07 5.93 -5.65
C PHE A 39 11.92 4.74 -6.60
N TYR A 40 12.87 4.66 -7.53
CA TYR A 40 13.04 3.50 -8.40
C TYR A 40 14.12 2.60 -7.81
N ALA A 41 13.83 1.32 -7.60
CA ALA A 41 14.79 0.34 -7.12
C ALA A 41 14.57 -1.03 -7.76
N PRO A 42 15.63 -1.86 -7.86
CA PRO A 42 15.49 -3.28 -8.14
C PRO A 42 14.65 -3.99 -7.06
N THR A 43 13.96 -5.07 -7.44
CA THR A 43 13.11 -5.85 -6.52
C THR A 43 13.88 -6.44 -5.35
N THR A 44 15.15 -6.80 -5.55
CA THR A 44 16.05 -7.36 -4.52
C THR A 44 16.42 -6.37 -3.42
N VAL A 45 16.28 -5.07 -3.68
CA VAL A 45 16.70 -4.01 -2.75
C VAL A 45 15.62 -3.71 -1.72
N VAL A 46 14.36 -4.04 -2.01
CA VAL A 46 13.21 -3.72 -1.13
C VAL A 46 13.36 -4.37 0.24
N ASP A 47 13.64 -5.67 0.29
CA ASP A 47 13.84 -6.40 1.55
C ASP A 47 15.02 -5.82 2.35
N SER A 48 16.10 -5.50 1.64
CA SER A 48 17.31 -4.93 2.23
C SER A 48 17.11 -3.52 2.80
N VAL A 49 16.22 -2.71 2.19
CA VAL A 49 15.83 -1.40 2.72
C VAL A 49 14.94 -1.57 3.95
N MET A 50 13.96 -2.48 3.90
CA MET A 50 13.08 -2.77 5.04
C MET A 50 13.86 -3.27 6.27
N GLU A 51 14.83 -4.16 6.08
CA GLU A 51 15.69 -4.66 7.16
C GLU A 51 16.57 -3.55 7.76
N HIS A 52 17.00 -2.59 6.95
CA HIS A 52 17.76 -1.44 7.43
C HIS A 52 16.89 -0.51 8.27
N LEU A 53 15.70 -0.15 7.76
CA LEU A 53 14.75 0.71 8.47
C LEU A 53 14.19 0.07 9.74
N SER A 54 14.08 -1.26 9.79
CA SER A 54 13.63 -1.97 10.99
C SER A 54 14.62 -1.89 12.16
N ARG A 55 15.89 -1.56 11.91
CA ARG A 55 16.92 -1.40 12.94
C ARG A 55 17.07 0.04 13.40
N ASP A 56 16.56 0.98 12.62
CA ASP A 56 16.62 2.40 12.92
C ASP A 56 15.62 2.73 14.03
N VAL A 57 16.13 3.23 15.16
CA VAL A 57 15.33 3.53 16.35
C VAL A 57 14.42 4.75 16.18
N ASP A 58 14.72 5.61 15.21
CA ASP A 58 13.91 6.80 14.91
C ASP A 58 12.68 6.45 14.05
N VAL A 59 12.71 5.30 13.37
CA VAL A 59 11.64 4.87 12.48
C VAL A 59 10.63 4.01 13.26
N ILE A 60 9.47 4.58 13.55
CA ILE A 60 8.42 3.90 14.31
C ILE A 60 7.77 2.75 13.50
N ARG A 61 7.61 2.95 12.18
CA ARG A 61 7.03 1.94 11.28
C ARG A 61 7.42 2.20 9.82
N PRO A 62 8.32 1.39 9.24
CA PRO A 62 8.59 1.43 7.81
C PRO A 62 7.55 0.63 7.01
N ASN A 63 7.32 1.03 5.77
CA ASN A 63 6.57 0.23 4.80
C ASN A 63 6.99 0.62 3.37
N VAL A 64 7.01 -0.34 2.45
CA VAL A 64 7.25 -0.12 1.02
C VAL A 64 6.08 -0.70 0.24
N VAL A 65 5.46 0.12 -0.60
CA VAL A 65 4.33 -0.25 -1.45
C VAL A 65 4.59 0.15 -2.88
N LYS A 66 3.95 -0.53 -3.83
CA LYS A 66 4.00 -0.12 -5.23
C LYS A 66 3.33 1.24 -5.39
N HIS A 67 3.97 2.15 -6.11
CA HIS A 67 3.46 3.50 -6.29
C HIS A 67 2.10 3.47 -7.03
N PRO A 68 1.04 4.14 -6.55
CA PRO A 68 -0.31 4.02 -7.13
C PRO A 68 -0.36 4.42 -8.60
N LEU A 69 0.43 5.41 -9.02
CA LEU A 69 0.55 5.83 -10.43
C LEU A 69 1.18 4.78 -11.36
N THR A 70 1.66 3.64 -10.85
CA THR A 70 2.12 2.52 -11.69
C THR A 70 0.99 1.63 -12.18
N GLN A 71 -0.20 1.75 -11.56
CA GLN A 71 -1.39 1.03 -11.99
C GLN A 71 -2.21 1.93 -12.90
N GLU A 72 -2.53 1.43 -14.10
CA GLU A 72 -3.44 2.11 -15.00
C GLU A 72 -4.85 2.10 -14.39
N VAL A 73 -5.42 3.29 -14.27
CA VAL A 73 -6.81 3.45 -13.84
C VAL A 73 -7.70 3.01 -14.99
N LYS A 74 -8.36 1.86 -14.83
CA LYS A 74 -9.36 1.38 -15.80
C LYS A 74 -10.56 2.31 -15.77
N GLU A 75 -11.13 2.58 -16.94
CA GLU A 75 -12.38 3.31 -17.05
C GLU A 75 -13.50 2.50 -16.37
N CYS A 76 -14.27 3.18 -15.52
CA CYS A 76 -15.43 2.61 -14.84
C CYS A 76 -16.69 2.98 -15.63
N GLU A 77 -17.27 2.03 -16.36
CA GLU A 77 -18.51 2.23 -17.12
C GLU A 77 -19.76 2.41 -16.23
N GLY A 78 -19.62 2.21 -14.92
CA GLY A 78 -20.70 2.28 -13.95
C GLY A 78 -21.34 0.92 -13.66
N ILE A 79 -22.50 0.94 -13.01
CA ILE A 79 -23.22 -0.28 -12.67
C ILE A 79 -23.91 -0.80 -13.94
N VAL A 80 -23.45 -1.94 -14.45
CA VAL A 80 -24.14 -2.64 -15.53
C VAL A 80 -25.31 -3.41 -14.93
N PRO A 81 -26.57 -3.13 -15.34
CA PRO A 81 -27.72 -3.88 -14.84
C PRO A 81 -27.62 -5.34 -15.33
N VAL A 82 -27.47 -6.27 -14.40
CA VAL A 82 -27.39 -7.69 -14.71
C VAL A 82 -28.81 -8.28 -14.69
N PRO A 83 -29.32 -8.81 -15.82
CA PRO A 83 -30.62 -9.45 -15.85
C PRO A 83 -30.62 -10.76 -15.04
N LEU A 84 -31.81 -11.26 -14.70
CA LEU A 84 -31.94 -12.58 -14.10
C LEU A 84 -31.48 -13.65 -15.10
N GLU A 85 -30.66 -14.59 -14.65
CA GLU A 85 -30.20 -15.69 -15.48
C GLU A 85 -31.38 -16.60 -15.86
N GLU A 86 -31.68 -16.70 -17.15
CA GLU A 86 -32.73 -17.56 -17.67
C GLU A 86 -32.20 -18.98 -17.96
N LYS A 87 -33.11 -19.95 -18.18
CA LYS A 87 -32.77 -21.34 -18.58
C LYS A 87 -31.92 -22.12 -17.55
N LEU A 88 -31.96 -21.71 -16.28
CA LEU A 88 -31.36 -22.45 -15.16
C LEU A 88 -31.87 -23.89 -15.02
N TYR A 89 -33.08 -24.16 -15.51
CA TYR A 89 -33.70 -25.48 -15.46
C TYR A 89 -34.10 -25.95 -16.85
N SER A 90 -33.89 -27.24 -17.12
CA SER A 90 -34.43 -27.91 -18.30
C SER A 90 -35.95 -27.75 -18.33
N THR A 91 -36.50 -27.40 -19.50
CA THR A 91 -37.94 -27.32 -19.76
C THR A 91 -38.56 -28.73 -19.75
N LYS A 92 -38.56 -29.38 -18.59
CA LYS A 92 -39.31 -30.61 -18.35
C LYS A 92 -40.75 -30.24 -18.08
N LYS A 93 -41.70 -30.87 -18.78
CA LYS A 93 -43.13 -30.79 -18.43
C LYS A 93 -43.30 -31.28 -16.99
N ARG A 94 -43.54 -30.37 -16.05
CA ARG A 94 -44.09 -30.72 -14.73
C ARG A 94 -45.58 -30.96 -14.96
N LYS A 95 -46.01 -32.21 -14.73
CA LYS A 95 -47.41 -32.63 -14.77
C LYS A 95 -48.22 -31.91 -13.70
#